data_AF-V4MFH1-F1
#
_entry.id   AF-V4MFH1-F1
#
_cell.length_a   1.000
_cell.length_b   1.000
_cell.length_c   1.000
_cell.angle_alpha   90.00
_cell.angle_beta   90.00
_cell.angle_gamma   90.00
#
_symmetry.space_group_name_H-M   'P 1'
#
loop_
_entity.id
_entity.type
_entity.pdbx_description
1 polymer ?
#
loop_
_entity_poly.entity_id
_entity_poly.type
_entity_poly.pdbx_seq_one_letter_code
_entity_poly.pdbx_strand_id
1 'polypeptide(L)'
;MAKCHRNNIGSLILDRAPTTSSSTSGNHFRLWSTFSRSAFRRKIFDAVSCGGSSRYGHELREEEDDVTVTEKPAVASRDAKANTIGAALNSVDFEEKVKKSEKLCDLLNLAEVEADVETKKKEEALEVLKRVVRELQASAAAARGFDDDGGDCQKKLTAASEVRLLAKEDSEARVTLAMLGAIPPLVSMIDDSRIADAQIASLYALLNLGIGNDANKAAIVKAGAVHKMLKLIESPNTPDQSIAEAVVANFLGLSALDSNKPIIGSSGAINFLVKTLQNLDETSSSQAREDALRALYNLSIYQPNVSFILETDLITFLLNTLGDMEVSERILAILSNIVAVPEGRKAISSVGDAFPVLVDVLNWTDSPGCQEKATYILMLMAHKGYGDRQVMIEAGIESSLLELTLLGSALAQKRASRILECLRVDKGKQVLDSTGSCGALSAPIYGTRDNGLDHGESDVLMSEERKAVKQLVQQSLQSNMKRIVKRANLPQDFVPSEHFKSLSMSSTSKSLPF
;
A
#
# COMPACT_ATOMS: atom_id res chain seq x y z
N MET A 1 22.91 52.53 -0.68
CA MET A 1 21.90 51.77 0.11
C MET A 1 21.33 50.73 -0.85
N ALA A 2 21.34 49.42 -0.64
CA ALA A 2 21.56 48.58 0.53
C ALA A 2 22.39 47.32 0.14
N LYS A 3 23.08 46.76 1.13
CA LYS A 3 24.08 45.68 1.01
C LYS A 3 23.43 44.29 0.88
N CYS A 4 23.87 43.50 -0.09
CA CYS A 4 23.70 42.04 -0.10
C CYS A 4 24.56 41.41 1.01
N HIS A 5 23.99 40.50 1.80
CA HIS A 5 24.74 39.59 2.66
C HIS A 5 24.77 38.20 2.03
N ARG A 6 26.00 37.73 1.81
CA ARG A 6 26.39 36.45 1.24
C ARG A 6 26.71 35.55 2.45
N ASN A 7 25.92 34.51 2.71
CA ASN A 7 26.26 33.55 3.76
C ASN A 7 27.01 32.36 3.14
N ASN A 8 28.25 32.21 3.59
CA ASN A 8 29.17 31.12 3.27
C ASN A 8 28.65 29.79 3.82
N ILE A 9 28.59 28.77 2.96
CA ILE A 9 28.52 27.37 3.39
C ILE A 9 29.96 26.88 3.50
N GLY A 10 30.49 26.90 4.72
CA GLY A 10 31.79 26.34 5.05
C GLY A 10 31.70 24.82 5.14
N SER A 11 32.49 24.15 4.30
CA SER A 11 32.86 22.74 4.37
C SER A 11 33.42 22.40 5.76
N LEU A 12 32.78 21.49 6.49
CA LEU A 12 33.36 20.83 7.66
C LEU A 12 33.61 19.36 7.34
N ILE A 13 34.83 19.12 6.86
CA ILE A 13 35.55 17.85 6.93
C ILE A 13 35.90 17.61 8.40
N LEU A 14 35.56 16.45 8.95
CA LEU A 14 36.09 16.00 10.24
C LEU A 14 36.78 14.64 10.04
N ASP A 15 38.10 14.73 9.92
CA ASP A 15 39.04 13.62 10.10
C ASP A 15 38.90 13.02 11.51
N ARG A 16 38.95 11.69 11.59
CA ARG A 16 39.03 10.94 12.85
C ARG A 16 40.34 10.17 12.89
N ALA A 17 41.27 10.63 13.71
CA ALA A 17 42.44 9.84 14.14
C ALA A 17 42.17 9.16 15.50
N PRO A 18 42.80 8.01 15.80
CA PRO A 18 42.40 7.11 16.87
C PRO A 18 43.17 7.36 18.18
N THR A 19 42.53 7.11 19.33
CA THR A 19 43.22 6.94 20.61
C THR A 19 42.74 5.69 21.34
N THR A 20 43.73 4.96 21.83
CA THR A 20 43.69 3.66 22.50
C THR A 20 43.45 3.80 24.00
N SER A 21 42.63 2.87 24.52
CA SER A 21 42.64 2.23 25.85
C SER A 21 42.89 3.04 27.13
N SER A 22 41.92 3.01 28.06
CA SER A 22 42.10 2.38 29.38
C SER A 22 40.77 2.23 30.13
N SER A 23 40.70 1.18 30.92
CA SER A 23 39.56 0.61 31.62
C SER A 23 39.27 1.27 32.97
N THR A 24 38.03 1.69 33.21
CA THR A 24 37.43 1.65 34.56
C THR A 24 35.91 1.58 34.51
N SER A 25 35.36 0.68 35.32
CA SER A 25 33.95 0.44 35.60
C SER A 25 33.17 1.74 35.88
N GLY A 26 32.17 2.02 35.05
CA GLY A 26 31.17 3.07 35.27
C GLY A 26 29.87 2.72 34.54
N ASN A 27 28.78 2.60 35.30
CA ASN A 27 27.42 2.43 34.80
C ASN A 27 27.08 3.55 33.80
N HIS A 28 27.12 3.24 32.51
CA HIS A 28 26.57 4.13 31.49
C HIS A 28 25.08 3.85 31.31
N PHE A 29 24.26 4.67 31.97
CA PHE A 29 22.92 4.99 31.47
C PHE A 29 23.07 5.53 30.04
N ARG A 30 22.78 4.70 29.03
CA ARG A 30 22.65 5.15 27.65
C ARG A 30 21.39 5.99 27.55
N LEU A 31 21.54 7.31 27.68
CA LEU A 31 20.55 8.26 27.17
C LEU A 31 20.32 7.94 25.69
N TRP A 32 19.06 7.67 25.38
CA TRP A 32 18.53 7.18 24.12
C TRP A 32 19.16 7.80 22.86
N SER A 33 19.54 6.94 21.91
CA SER A 33 19.66 7.32 20.50
C SER A 33 18.26 7.35 19.86
N THR A 34 17.44 8.33 20.24
CA THR A 34 15.99 8.38 19.93
C THR A 34 15.63 8.81 18.51
N PHE A 35 16.55 8.70 17.55
CA PHE A 35 16.22 8.99 16.15
C PHE A 35 16.65 7.82 15.29
N SER A 36 15.71 6.91 15.03
CA SER A 36 15.82 6.02 13.87
C SER A 36 16.01 6.88 12.62
N ARG A 37 16.80 6.39 11.65
CA ARG A 37 16.98 7.07 10.36
C ARG A 37 15.62 7.31 9.66
N SER A 38 14.65 6.42 9.86
CA SER A 38 13.26 6.60 9.39
C SER A 38 12.58 7.81 10.05
N ALA A 39 12.65 7.93 11.38
CA ALA A 39 12.10 9.06 12.12
C ALA A 39 12.73 10.40 11.73
N PHE A 40 14.06 10.40 11.49
CA PHE A 40 14.77 11.59 11.01
C PHE A 40 14.35 11.98 9.59
N ARG A 41 14.27 11.01 8.66
CA ARG A 41 13.76 11.24 7.29
C ARG A 41 12.33 11.80 7.32
N ARG A 42 11.46 11.20 8.13
CA ARG A 42 10.08 11.63 8.30
C ARG A 42 9.99 13.09 8.76
N LYS A 43 10.81 13.47 9.76
CA LYS A 43 10.93 14.87 10.19
C LYS A 43 11.45 15.82 9.11
N ILE A 44 12.37 15.37 8.27
CA ILE A 44 12.85 16.17 7.12
C ILE A 44 11.70 16.36 6.12
N PHE A 45 10.99 15.29 5.74
CA PHE A 45 9.86 15.39 4.82
C PHE A 45 8.76 16.29 5.38
N ASP A 46 8.38 16.13 6.65
CA ASP A 46 7.41 17.02 7.30
C ASP A 46 7.87 18.48 7.28
N ALA A 47 9.16 18.75 7.48
CA ALA A 47 9.71 20.11 7.44
C ALA A 47 9.78 20.70 6.02
N VAL A 48 10.00 19.87 4.99
CA VAL A 48 10.11 20.29 3.58
C VAL A 48 8.73 20.42 2.92
N SER A 49 7.78 19.55 3.27
CA SER A 49 6.40 19.55 2.74
C SER A 49 5.52 20.67 3.31
N CYS A 50 5.98 21.38 4.36
CA CYS A 50 5.32 22.58 4.87
C CYS A 50 5.37 23.79 3.90
N GLY A 51 5.91 23.64 2.68
CA GLY A 51 6.06 24.70 1.68
C GLY A 51 5.25 24.57 0.38
N GLY A 52 4.46 23.50 0.15
CA GLY A 52 3.87 23.27 -1.18
C GLY A 52 2.59 22.45 -1.22
N SER A 53 1.49 23.13 -1.58
CA SER A 53 0.26 22.64 -2.23
C SER A 53 -0.55 21.47 -1.67
N SER A 54 -1.75 21.86 -1.20
CA SER A 54 -3.02 21.19 -1.43
C SER A 54 -3.23 20.80 -2.91
N ARG A 55 -3.48 19.51 -3.19
CA ARG A 55 -4.52 19.01 -4.12
C ARG A 55 -4.52 17.48 -4.23
N TYR A 56 -5.75 16.95 -4.36
CA TYR A 56 -6.19 15.59 -4.71
C TYR A 56 -6.12 14.48 -3.63
N GLY A 57 -7.28 14.25 -3.01
CA GLY A 57 -7.68 12.92 -2.52
C GLY A 57 -8.72 12.34 -3.48
N HIS A 58 -8.35 11.30 -4.22
CA HIS A 58 -9.28 10.43 -4.94
C HIS A 58 -9.29 9.11 -4.17
N GLU A 59 -10.31 8.90 -3.34
CA GLU A 59 -10.51 7.65 -2.62
C GLU A 59 -10.96 6.56 -3.59
N LEU A 60 -10.31 5.40 -3.48
CA LEU A 60 -10.68 4.14 -4.11
C LEU A 60 -11.81 3.51 -3.28
N ARG A 61 -12.96 3.28 -3.90
CA ARG A 61 -14.04 2.48 -3.32
C ARG A 61 -14.21 1.22 -4.18
N GLU A 62 -13.96 0.09 -3.55
CA GLU A 62 -14.20 -1.25 -4.09
C GLU A 62 -15.72 -1.46 -4.21
N GLU A 63 -16.17 -1.92 -5.38
CA GLU A 63 -17.55 -2.37 -5.61
C GLU A 63 -17.63 -3.88 -5.32
N GLU A 64 -18.43 -4.26 -4.33
CA GLU A 64 -18.98 -5.61 -4.17
C GLU A 64 -20.47 -5.54 -4.55
N ASP A 65 -20.86 -6.34 -5.53
CA ASP A 65 -22.24 -6.61 -5.92
C ASP A 65 -22.94 -7.48 -4.86
N ASP A 66 -24.11 -7.08 -4.37
CA ASP A 66 -25.15 -8.02 -3.95
C ASP A 66 -26.55 -7.46 -4.19
N VAL A 67 -27.40 -8.31 -4.76
CA VAL A 67 -28.73 -8.02 -5.30
C VAL A 67 -29.77 -8.35 -4.24
N THR A 68 -30.57 -7.37 -3.79
CA THR A 68 -31.89 -7.68 -3.22
C THR A 68 -32.97 -6.67 -3.59
N VAL A 69 -34.06 -7.22 -4.08
CA VAL A 69 -35.34 -6.63 -4.48
C VAL A 69 -36.03 -5.98 -3.27
N THR A 70 -36.61 -4.79 -3.45
CA THR A 70 -37.59 -4.25 -2.50
C THR A 70 -38.85 -3.72 -3.20
N GLU A 71 -39.97 -4.29 -2.75
CA GLU A 71 -41.34 -3.98 -3.10
C GLU A 71 -41.82 -2.65 -2.49
N LYS A 72 -42.78 -2.01 -3.16
CA LYS A 72 -43.52 -0.83 -2.68
C LYS A 72 -44.67 -1.21 -1.74
N PRO A 73 -45.06 -0.33 -0.80
CA PRO A 73 -46.09 -0.63 0.19
C PRO A 73 -47.52 -0.36 -0.29
N ALA A 74 -48.44 -1.09 0.36
CA ALA A 74 -49.88 -1.12 0.18
C ALA A 74 -50.61 0.14 0.70
N VAL A 75 -51.77 0.44 0.10
CA VAL A 75 -52.80 1.34 0.65
C VAL A 75 -54.16 0.64 0.62
N ALA A 76 -54.91 0.90 1.68
CA ALA A 76 -56.05 0.18 2.21
C ALA A 76 -57.35 0.21 1.38
N SER A 77 -58.14 -0.83 1.60
CA SER A 77 -59.55 -1.03 1.22
C SER A 77 -60.53 -0.24 2.08
N ARG A 78 -61.60 0.31 1.48
CA ARG A 78 -62.93 0.45 2.11
C ARG A 78 -64.07 0.39 1.08
N ASP A 79 -65.12 -0.30 1.49
CA ASP A 79 -66.39 -0.59 0.82
C ASP A 79 -67.25 0.63 0.45
N ALA A 80 -68.08 0.52 -0.60
CA ALA A 80 -69.55 0.47 -0.48
C ALA A 80 -70.28 0.58 -1.86
N LYS A 81 -71.39 -0.14 -1.93
CA LYS A 81 -72.39 -0.29 -3.01
C LYS A 81 -72.97 1.03 -3.54
N ALA A 82 -73.35 1.06 -4.82
CA ALA A 82 -74.70 1.48 -5.27
C ALA A 82 -74.92 1.20 -6.76
N ASN A 83 -76.20 1.00 -7.09
CA ASN A 83 -76.76 0.50 -8.34
C ASN A 83 -77.33 1.67 -9.19
N THR A 84 -77.24 1.51 -10.51
CA THR A 84 -78.21 1.96 -11.55
C THR A 84 -78.26 3.43 -12.05
N ILE A 85 -78.42 3.51 -13.38
CA ILE A 85 -79.04 4.53 -14.26
C ILE A 85 -78.14 5.65 -14.80
N GLY A 86 -78.02 5.71 -16.14
CA GLY A 86 -77.80 6.97 -16.85
C GLY A 86 -76.96 6.85 -18.11
N ALA A 87 -77.61 6.68 -19.26
CA ALA A 87 -76.99 6.83 -20.57
C ALA A 87 -76.50 8.28 -20.76
N ALA A 88 -75.20 8.47 -21.01
CA ALA A 88 -74.60 9.50 -21.88
C ALA A 88 -73.06 9.45 -21.76
N LEU A 89 -72.36 9.72 -22.87
CA LEU A 89 -70.90 9.91 -23.00
C LEU A 89 -70.03 8.69 -23.36
N ASN A 90 -70.50 7.86 -24.30
CA ASN A 90 -69.60 7.14 -25.19
C ASN A 90 -69.07 8.11 -26.28
N SER A 91 -68.01 8.85 -26.00
CA SER A 91 -67.17 9.47 -27.05
C SER A 91 -65.83 10.04 -26.55
N VAL A 92 -65.67 10.33 -25.25
CA VAL A 92 -64.47 11.02 -24.74
C VAL A 92 -63.38 10.05 -24.24
N ASP A 93 -63.75 8.88 -23.72
CA ASP A 93 -62.79 7.88 -23.21
C ASP A 93 -62.07 7.07 -24.29
N PHE A 94 -62.62 7.01 -25.50
CA PHE A 94 -61.99 6.33 -26.64
C PHE A 94 -60.90 7.22 -27.26
N GLU A 95 -61.13 8.53 -27.39
CA GLU A 95 -60.14 9.47 -27.90
C GLU A 95 -58.92 9.58 -26.99
N GLU A 96 -59.09 9.59 -25.66
CA GLU A 96 -57.95 9.70 -24.75
C GLU A 96 -57.12 8.39 -24.70
N LYS A 97 -57.78 7.22 -24.83
CA LYS A 97 -57.09 5.92 -24.97
C LYS A 97 -56.40 5.76 -26.33
N VAL A 98 -57.02 6.22 -27.42
CA VAL A 98 -56.40 6.23 -28.76
C VAL A 98 -55.22 7.19 -28.79
N LYS A 99 -55.34 8.41 -28.24
CA LYS A 99 -54.22 9.36 -28.10
C LYS A 99 -53.11 8.83 -27.21
N LYS A 100 -53.42 8.07 -26.15
CA LYS A 100 -52.42 7.37 -25.31
C LYS A 100 -51.75 6.23 -26.07
N SER A 101 -52.50 5.47 -26.88
CA SER A 101 -51.97 4.40 -27.73
C SER A 101 -51.07 4.95 -28.84
N GLU A 102 -51.46 6.05 -29.49
CA GLU A 102 -50.65 6.73 -30.51
C GLU A 102 -49.35 7.27 -29.92
N LYS A 103 -49.41 7.94 -28.76
CA LYS A 103 -48.20 8.38 -28.04
C LYS A 103 -47.29 7.23 -27.63
N LEU A 104 -47.86 6.07 -27.29
CA LEU A 104 -47.08 4.89 -26.91
C LEU A 104 -46.44 4.23 -28.14
N CYS A 105 -47.14 4.20 -29.27
CA CYS A 105 -46.56 3.82 -30.56
C CYS A 105 -45.44 4.77 -30.99
N ASP A 106 -45.61 6.09 -30.84
CA ASP A 106 -44.58 7.07 -31.18
C ASP A 106 -43.33 6.93 -30.30
N LEU A 107 -43.50 6.65 -29.00
CA LEU A 107 -42.38 6.38 -28.09
C LEU A 107 -41.67 5.05 -28.39
N LEU A 108 -42.41 4.01 -28.78
CA LEU A 108 -41.82 2.74 -29.20
C LEU A 108 -41.04 2.91 -30.52
N ASN A 109 -41.61 3.61 -31.50
CA ASN A 109 -40.94 3.91 -32.76
C ASN A 109 -39.69 4.77 -32.53
N LEU A 110 -39.73 5.74 -31.61
CA LEU A 110 -38.56 6.54 -31.27
C LEU A 110 -37.47 5.69 -30.61
N ALA A 111 -37.84 4.79 -29.69
CA ALA A 111 -36.91 3.86 -29.06
C ALA A 111 -36.30 2.87 -30.05
N GLU A 112 -37.08 2.39 -31.03
CA GLU A 112 -36.58 1.55 -32.13
C GLU A 112 -35.61 2.33 -33.03
N VAL A 113 -35.93 3.56 -33.40
CA VAL A 113 -35.03 4.41 -34.19
C VAL A 113 -33.75 4.74 -33.43
N GLU A 114 -33.83 5.01 -32.12
CA GLU A 114 -32.65 5.23 -31.27
C GLU A 114 -31.78 3.97 -31.18
N ALA A 115 -32.39 2.78 -31.05
CA ALA A 115 -31.67 1.50 -31.08
C ALA A 115 -31.02 1.23 -32.45
N ASP A 116 -31.70 1.54 -33.56
CA ASP A 116 -31.17 1.41 -34.92
C ASP A 116 -30.01 2.37 -35.19
N VAL A 117 -30.05 3.58 -34.62
CA VAL A 117 -28.94 4.53 -34.71
C VAL A 117 -27.75 4.03 -33.88
N GLU A 118 -27.99 3.48 -32.70
CA GLU A 118 -26.94 2.96 -31.84
C GLU A 118 -26.26 1.71 -32.43
N THR A 119 -27.02 0.80 -33.04
CA THR A 119 -26.48 -0.36 -33.75
C THR A 119 -25.59 0.05 -34.93
N LYS A 120 -26.02 1.02 -35.74
CA LYS A 120 -25.20 1.57 -36.84
C LYS A 120 -23.89 2.15 -36.35
N LYS A 121 -23.90 2.91 -35.24
CA LYS A 121 -22.66 3.43 -34.64
C LYS A 121 -21.71 2.32 -34.20
N LYS A 122 -22.25 1.24 -33.61
CA LYS A 122 -21.45 0.07 -33.23
C LYS A 122 -20.87 -0.67 -34.43
N GLU A 123 -21.62 -0.78 -35.51
CA GLU A 123 -21.13 -1.36 -36.77
C GLU A 123 -19.99 -0.50 -37.37
N GLU A 124 -20.17 0.82 -37.42
CA GLU A 124 -19.13 1.75 -37.87
C GLU A 124 -17.87 1.66 -37.00
N ALA A 125 -18.04 1.63 -35.68
CA ALA A 125 -16.95 1.45 -34.73
C ALA A 125 -16.22 0.12 -34.96
N LEU A 126 -16.95 -0.99 -35.15
CA LEU A 126 -16.37 -2.29 -35.44
C LEU A 126 -15.57 -2.29 -36.75
N GLU A 127 -16.04 -1.62 -37.79
CA GLU A 127 -15.30 -1.49 -39.04
C GLU A 127 -14.01 -0.66 -38.88
N VAL A 128 -14.04 0.37 -38.03
CA VAL A 128 -12.82 1.09 -37.61
C VAL A 128 -11.84 0.13 -36.93
N LEU A 129 -12.28 -0.65 -35.93
CA LEU A 129 -11.41 -1.62 -35.25
C LEU A 129 -10.81 -2.65 -36.22
N LYS A 130 -11.63 -3.20 -37.13
CA LYS A 130 -11.18 -4.14 -38.17
C LYS A 130 -10.19 -3.52 -39.14
N ARG A 131 -10.36 -2.25 -39.53
CA ARG A 131 -9.41 -1.53 -40.38
C ARG A 131 -8.05 -1.43 -39.70
N VAL A 132 -8.02 -0.95 -38.45
CA VAL A 132 -6.79 -0.73 -37.69
C VAL A 132 -6.00 -2.03 -37.52
N VAL A 133 -6.68 -3.12 -37.18
CA VAL A 133 -5.99 -4.43 -37.02
C VAL A 133 -5.47 -4.96 -38.35
N ARG A 134 -6.16 -4.73 -39.47
CA ARG A 134 -5.65 -5.09 -40.81
C ARG A 134 -4.39 -4.30 -41.17
N GLU A 135 -4.34 -3.00 -40.88
CA GLU A 135 -3.16 -2.16 -41.13
C GLU A 135 -1.96 -2.61 -40.28
N LEU A 136 -2.22 -2.95 -39.02
CA LEU A 136 -1.23 -3.51 -38.10
C LEU A 136 -0.69 -4.87 -38.58
N GLN A 137 -1.54 -5.74 -39.13
CA GLN A 137 -1.14 -7.06 -39.64
C GLN A 137 -0.43 -6.98 -41.00
N ALA A 138 -0.88 -6.11 -41.89
CA ALA A 138 -0.30 -5.95 -43.22
C ALA A 138 1.16 -5.48 -43.16
N SER A 139 1.44 -4.56 -42.24
CA SER A 139 2.81 -4.09 -41.99
C SER A 139 3.70 -5.15 -41.32
N ALA A 140 3.13 -6.08 -40.55
CA ALA A 140 3.87 -7.23 -40.02
C ALA A 140 4.27 -8.24 -41.12
N ALA A 141 3.47 -8.37 -42.18
CA ALA A 141 3.76 -9.27 -43.31
C ALA A 141 4.80 -8.70 -44.29
N ALA A 142 4.79 -7.38 -44.52
CA ALA A 142 5.72 -6.69 -45.41
C ALA A 142 7.18 -6.71 -44.92
N ALA A 143 7.41 -6.83 -43.60
CA ALA A 143 8.75 -6.89 -42.99
C ALA A 143 9.61 -8.10 -43.39
N ARG A 144 9.08 -9.05 -44.16
CA ARG A 144 9.85 -10.18 -44.73
C ARG A 144 10.33 -9.95 -46.17
N GLY A 145 9.96 -8.83 -46.80
CA GLY A 145 10.52 -8.40 -48.08
C GLY A 145 11.70 -7.47 -47.84
N PHE A 146 12.85 -7.78 -48.44
CA PHE A 146 13.91 -6.80 -48.64
C PHE A 146 13.36 -5.72 -49.60
N ASP A 147 13.51 -4.44 -49.24
CA ASP A 147 13.24 -3.22 -50.05
C ASP A 147 11.92 -2.44 -49.76
N ASP A 148 11.89 -1.62 -48.69
CA ASP A 148 11.35 -0.23 -48.62
C ASP A 148 11.48 0.34 -47.18
N ASP A 149 12.57 1.06 -46.90
CA ASP A 149 13.18 1.22 -45.56
C ASP A 149 12.63 2.35 -44.67
N GLY A 150 11.61 3.11 -45.11
CA GLY A 150 11.06 4.24 -44.34
C GLY A 150 9.54 4.28 -44.19
N GLY A 151 8.80 3.82 -45.21
CA GLY A 151 7.33 3.90 -45.22
C GLY A 151 6.62 2.87 -44.34
N ASP A 152 7.20 1.67 -44.18
CA ASP A 152 6.58 0.58 -43.41
C ASP A 152 6.59 0.84 -41.90
N CYS A 153 7.71 1.34 -41.37
CA CYS A 153 7.83 1.61 -39.93
C CYS A 153 6.91 2.75 -39.47
N GLN A 154 6.70 3.77 -40.32
CA GLN A 154 5.73 4.84 -40.02
C GLN A 154 4.29 4.32 -40.01
N LYS A 155 3.93 3.40 -40.91
CA LYS A 155 2.60 2.76 -40.92
C LYS A 155 2.36 1.91 -39.66
N LYS A 156 3.37 1.16 -39.21
CA LYS A 156 3.32 0.41 -37.95
C LYS A 156 3.11 1.32 -36.75
N LEU A 157 3.86 2.42 -36.68
CA LEU A 157 3.73 3.41 -35.63
C LEU A 157 2.31 4.00 -35.59
N THR A 158 1.77 4.41 -36.74
CA THR A 158 0.41 4.95 -36.83
C THR A 158 -0.63 3.93 -36.38
N ALA A 159 -0.56 2.69 -36.89
CA ALA A 159 -1.51 1.64 -36.52
C ALA A 159 -1.46 1.29 -35.03
N ALA A 160 -0.26 1.14 -34.45
CA ALA A 160 -0.12 0.90 -33.01
C ALA A 160 -0.62 2.07 -32.16
N SER A 161 -0.40 3.31 -32.61
CA SER A 161 -0.90 4.52 -31.96
C SER A 161 -2.42 4.60 -31.99
N GLU A 162 -3.04 4.17 -33.09
CA GLU A 162 -4.50 4.11 -33.22
C GLU A 162 -5.10 3.02 -32.31
N VAL A 163 -4.47 1.83 -32.25
CA VAL A 163 -4.86 0.80 -31.26
C VAL A 163 -4.77 1.34 -29.83
N ARG A 164 -3.68 2.01 -29.49
CA ARG A 164 -3.50 2.64 -28.17
C ARG A 164 -4.64 3.62 -27.87
N LEU A 165 -4.99 4.48 -28.82
CA LEU A 165 -6.04 5.49 -28.66
C LEU A 165 -7.41 4.83 -28.45
N LEU A 166 -7.77 3.87 -29.32
CA LEU A 166 -9.05 3.18 -29.28
C LEU A 166 -9.22 2.33 -28.00
N ALA A 167 -8.13 1.72 -27.51
CA ALA A 167 -8.14 0.91 -26.29
C ALA A 167 -8.17 1.73 -24.99
N LYS A 168 -7.93 3.05 -25.05
CA LYS A 168 -7.67 3.89 -23.86
C LYS A 168 -8.85 3.91 -22.90
N GLU A 169 -10.04 4.25 -23.40
CA GLU A 169 -11.22 4.47 -22.56
C GLU A 169 -12.34 3.44 -22.82
N ASP A 170 -12.23 2.63 -23.89
CA ASP A 170 -13.30 1.71 -24.33
C ASP A 170 -12.96 0.24 -24.02
N SER A 171 -13.69 -0.37 -23.09
CA SER A 171 -13.52 -1.77 -22.69
C SER A 171 -13.97 -2.77 -23.75
N GLU A 172 -15.00 -2.45 -24.54
CA GLU A 172 -15.49 -3.30 -25.62
C GLU A 172 -14.51 -3.30 -26.80
N ALA A 173 -13.93 -2.14 -27.12
CA ALA A 173 -12.84 -2.04 -28.08
C ALA A 173 -11.62 -2.86 -27.67
N ARG A 174 -11.23 -2.86 -26.38
CA ARG A 174 -10.11 -3.68 -25.86
C ARG A 174 -10.32 -5.17 -26.14
N VAL A 175 -11.52 -5.69 -25.87
CA VAL A 175 -11.87 -7.10 -26.15
C VAL A 175 -11.82 -7.36 -27.66
N THR A 176 -12.49 -6.51 -28.44
CA THR A 176 -12.65 -6.69 -29.89
C THR A 176 -11.31 -6.63 -30.63
N LEU A 177 -10.45 -5.66 -30.31
CA LEU A 177 -9.10 -5.54 -30.89
C LEU A 177 -8.25 -6.78 -30.62
N ALA A 178 -8.32 -7.32 -29.40
CA ALA A 178 -7.62 -8.56 -29.06
C ALA A 178 -8.17 -9.77 -29.83
N MET A 179 -9.50 -9.91 -29.93
CA MET A 179 -10.16 -10.97 -30.70
C MET A 179 -9.84 -10.90 -32.20
N LEU A 180 -9.72 -9.70 -32.75
CA LEU A 180 -9.30 -9.47 -34.14
C LEU A 180 -7.81 -9.78 -34.37
N GLY A 181 -7.03 -10.03 -33.31
CA GLY A 181 -5.64 -10.44 -33.39
C GLY A 181 -4.65 -9.28 -33.39
N ALA A 182 -4.92 -8.19 -32.66
CA ALA A 182 -4.00 -7.08 -32.50
C ALA A 182 -2.74 -7.43 -31.67
N ILE A 183 -2.85 -8.37 -30.72
CA ILE A 183 -1.79 -8.64 -29.74
C ILE A 183 -0.50 -9.19 -30.39
N PRO A 184 -0.52 -10.25 -31.23
CA PRO A 184 0.73 -10.81 -31.76
C PRO A 184 1.57 -9.84 -32.61
N PRO A 185 0.98 -9.03 -33.51
CA PRO A 185 1.73 -7.99 -34.22
C PRO A 185 2.36 -6.94 -33.30
N LEU A 186 1.63 -6.44 -32.28
CA LEU A 186 2.18 -5.50 -31.31
C LEU A 186 3.37 -6.11 -30.56
N VAL A 187 3.24 -7.35 -30.08
CA VAL A 187 4.34 -8.07 -29.43
C VAL A 187 5.52 -8.30 -30.40
N SER A 188 5.28 -8.46 -31.69
CA SER A 188 6.35 -8.52 -32.69
C SER A 188 7.08 -7.18 -32.85
N MET A 189 6.38 -6.05 -32.74
CA MET A 189 6.97 -4.72 -32.87
C MET A 189 7.96 -4.38 -31.75
N ILE A 190 7.89 -5.04 -30.58
CA ILE A 190 8.86 -4.83 -29.49
C ILE A 190 10.28 -5.18 -29.95
N ASP A 191 10.44 -6.19 -30.80
CA ASP A 191 11.75 -6.60 -31.35
C ASP A 191 12.23 -5.72 -32.53
N ASP A 192 11.38 -4.83 -33.06
CA ASP A 192 11.71 -4.02 -34.24
C ASP A 192 12.59 -2.83 -33.82
N SER A 193 13.91 -3.01 -33.92
CA SER A 193 14.92 -2.06 -33.44
C SER A 193 15.07 -0.80 -34.30
N ARG A 194 14.24 -0.61 -35.32
CA ARG A 194 14.40 0.47 -36.30
C ARG A 194 13.84 1.81 -35.85
N ILE A 195 12.78 1.82 -35.02
CA ILE A 195 12.15 3.05 -34.52
C ILE A 195 11.71 2.88 -33.06
N ALA A 196 12.32 3.63 -32.15
CA ALA A 196 11.98 3.66 -30.72
C ALA A 196 10.50 4.04 -30.49
N ASP A 197 9.99 5.04 -31.21
CA ASP A 197 8.59 5.47 -31.12
C ASP A 197 7.60 4.34 -31.42
N ALA A 198 7.93 3.44 -32.36
CA ALA A 198 7.07 2.30 -32.69
C ALA A 198 7.06 1.26 -31.56
N GLN A 199 8.20 1.04 -30.90
CA GLN A 199 8.29 0.18 -29.72
C GLN A 199 7.47 0.77 -28.56
N ILE A 200 7.61 2.07 -28.30
CA ILE A 200 6.87 2.79 -27.25
C ILE A 200 5.36 2.75 -27.53
N ALA A 201 4.94 3.04 -28.78
CA ALA A 201 3.54 2.97 -29.18
C ALA A 201 2.98 1.56 -28.98
N SER A 202 3.74 0.53 -29.34
CA SER A 202 3.36 -0.86 -29.12
C SER A 202 3.22 -1.21 -27.64
N LEU A 203 4.19 -0.84 -26.80
CA LEU A 203 4.16 -1.08 -25.37
C LEU A 203 2.93 -0.42 -24.73
N TYR A 204 2.61 0.83 -25.07
CA TYR A 204 1.42 1.48 -24.53
C TYR A 204 0.10 0.95 -25.12
N ALA A 205 0.08 0.48 -26.37
CA ALA A 205 -1.07 -0.22 -26.93
C ALA A 205 -1.35 -1.53 -26.17
N LEU A 206 -0.31 -2.32 -25.90
CA LEU A 206 -0.41 -3.55 -25.10
C LEU A 206 -0.87 -3.27 -23.67
N LEU A 207 -0.32 -2.23 -23.03
CA LEU A 207 -0.77 -1.79 -21.70
C LEU A 207 -2.27 -1.48 -21.72
N ASN A 208 -2.72 -0.63 -22.65
CA ASN A 208 -4.11 -0.24 -22.74
C ASN A 208 -5.01 -1.44 -22.99
N LEU A 209 -4.66 -2.35 -23.91
CA LEU A 209 -5.43 -3.59 -24.15
C LEU A 209 -5.60 -4.45 -22.89
N GLY A 210 -4.65 -4.41 -21.96
CA GLY A 210 -4.71 -5.13 -20.69
C GLY A 210 -5.53 -4.46 -19.59
N ILE A 211 -5.89 -3.17 -19.69
CA ILE A 211 -6.59 -2.45 -18.62
C ILE A 211 -7.97 -3.07 -18.37
N GLY A 212 -8.20 -3.55 -17.14
CA GLY A 212 -9.46 -4.17 -16.72
C GLY A 212 -9.82 -5.45 -17.49
N ASN A 213 -8.88 -6.08 -18.21
CA ASN A 213 -9.16 -7.25 -19.03
C ASN A 213 -8.14 -8.38 -18.81
N ASP A 214 -8.52 -9.36 -18.02
CA ASP A 214 -7.64 -10.48 -17.64
C ASP A 214 -7.36 -11.45 -18.79
N ALA A 215 -8.32 -11.66 -19.70
CA ALA A 215 -8.10 -12.48 -20.89
C ALA A 215 -7.02 -11.87 -21.79
N ASN A 216 -7.04 -10.55 -21.98
CA ASN A 216 -6.03 -9.83 -22.74
C ASN A 216 -4.67 -9.84 -22.03
N LYS A 217 -4.60 -9.60 -20.71
CA LYS A 217 -3.34 -9.71 -19.94
C LYS A 217 -2.70 -11.10 -20.10
N ALA A 218 -3.51 -12.16 -20.01
CA ALA A 218 -3.04 -13.53 -20.21
C ALA A 218 -2.56 -13.77 -21.65
N ALA A 219 -3.29 -13.26 -22.65
CA ALA A 219 -2.92 -13.38 -24.06
C ALA A 219 -1.61 -12.64 -24.39
N ILE A 220 -1.38 -11.46 -23.81
CA ILE A 220 -0.12 -10.69 -23.98
C ILE A 220 1.07 -11.46 -23.44
N VAL A 221 0.97 -12.03 -22.22
CA VAL A 221 2.04 -12.85 -21.64
C VAL A 221 2.26 -14.13 -22.46
N LYS A 222 1.17 -14.81 -22.88
CA LYS A 222 1.22 -16.00 -23.72
C LYS A 222 1.86 -15.74 -25.09
N ALA A 223 1.70 -14.53 -25.64
CA ALA A 223 2.34 -14.11 -26.88
C ALA A 223 3.85 -13.87 -26.74
N GLY A 224 4.41 -13.97 -25.52
CA GLY A 224 5.85 -13.86 -25.26
C GLY A 224 6.33 -12.44 -24.97
N ALA A 225 5.41 -11.50 -24.67
CA ALA A 225 5.74 -10.09 -24.43
C ALA A 225 6.80 -9.89 -23.34
N VAL A 226 6.74 -10.66 -22.25
CA VAL A 226 7.66 -10.56 -21.10
C VAL A 226 9.12 -10.69 -21.53
N HIS A 227 9.46 -11.74 -22.28
CA HIS A 227 10.83 -11.99 -22.73
C HIS A 227 11.33 -10.91 -23.69
N LYS A 228 10.46 -10.42 -24.57
CA LYS A 228 10.81 -9.37 -25.54
C LYS A 228 11.03 -8.01 -24.86
N MET A 229 10.19 -7.66 -23.89
CA MET A 229 10.36 -6.46 -23.07
C MET A 229 11.70 -6.47 -22.34
N LEU A 230 12.10 -7.61 -21.75
CA LEU A 230 13.39 -7.75 -21.07
C LEU A 230 14.57 -7.69 -22.03
N LYS A 231 14.49 -8.38 -23.17
CA LYS A 231 15.52 -8.29 -24.21
C LYS A 231 15.70 -6.87 -24.73
N LEU A 232 14.60 -6.11 -24.84
CA LEU A 232 14.62 -4.73 -25.29
C LEU A 232 15.43 -3.84 -24.32
N ILE A 233 15.15 -3.90 -23.02
CA ILE A 233 15.85 -3.07 -22.02
C ILE A 233 17.31 -3.49 -21.78
N GLU A 234 17.67 -4.74 -22.07
CA GLU A 234 19.05 -5.25 -21.94
C GLU A 234 19.92 -4.87 -23.15
N SER A 235 19.34 -4.29 -24.20
CA SER A 235 20.07 -3.98 -25.42
C SER A 235 21.03 -2.80 -25.20
N PRO A 236 22.29 -2.88 -25.67
CA PRO A 236 23.29 -1.83 -25.45
C PRO A 236 22.97 -0.51 -26.18
N ASN A 237 22.00 -0.54 -27.11
CA ASN A 237 21.57 0.60 -27.92
C ASN A 237 20.29 1.26 -27.41
N THR A 238 19.72 0.82 -26.28
CA THR A 238 18.51 1.43 -25.69
C THR A 238 18.79 2.12 -24.37
N PRO A 239 19.26 3.38 -24.40
CA PRO A 239 19.27 4.27 -23.26
C PRO A 239 18.01 5.16 -23.18
N ASP A 240 16.94 4.87 -23.95
CA ASP A 240 15.73 5.70 -23.90
C ASP A 240 14.92 5.35 -22.65
N GLN A 241 14.97 6.26 -21.68
CA GLN A 241 14.19 6.24 -20.46
C GLN A 241 12.71 5.96 -20.74
N SER A 242 12.15 6.49 -21.83
CA SER A 242 10.74 6.32 -22.21
C SER A 242 10.37 4.85 -22.46
N ILE A 243 11.29 4.07 -23.02
CA ILE A 243 11.09 2.63 -23.24
C ILE A 243 11.08 1.90 -21.89
N ALA A 244 12.02 2.21 -21.01
CA ALA A 244 12.08 1.61 -19.68
C ALA A 244 10.78 1.89 -18.90
N GLU A 245 10.27 3.12 -18.95
CA GLU A 245 9.01 3.52 -18.32
C GLU A 245 7.80 2.78 -18.89
N ALA A 246 7.73 2.64 -20.22
CA ALA A 246 6.68 1.87 -20.88
C ALA A 246 6.73 0.38 -20.51
N VAL A 247 7.93 -0.21 -20.36
CA VAL A 247 8.11 -1.59 -19.90
C VAL A 247 7.69 -1.75 -18.43
N VAL A 248 8.05 -0.83 -17.55
CA VAL A 248 7.62 -0.83 -16.14
C VAL A 248 6.10 -0.77 -16.04
N ALA A 249 5.46 0.14 -16.78
CA ALA A 249 4.01 0.26 -16.81
C ALA A 249 3.33 -1.04 -17.30
N ASN A 250 3.91 -1.71 -18.30
CA ASN A 250 3.44 -3.03 -18.74
C ASN A 250 3.58 -4.09 -17.65
N PHE A 251 4.73 -4.18 -16.95
CA PHE A 251 4.87 -5.12 -15.84
C PHE A 251 3.90 -4.84 -14.71
N LEU A 252 3.61 -3.57 -14.39
CA LEU A 252 2.55 -3.21 -13.45
C LEU A 252 1.19 -3.74 -13.91
N GLY A 253 0.78 -3.44 -15.15
CA GLY A 253 -0.51 -3.86 -15.69
C GLY A 253 -0.68 -5.37 -15.81
N LEU A 254 0.37 -6.08 -16.27
CA LEU A 254 0.34 -7.53 -16.47
C LEU A 254 0.44 -8.31 -15.15
N SER A 255 1.20 -7.83 -14.17
CA SER A 255 1.35 -8.47 -12.85
C SER A 255 0.07 -8.40 -12.00
N ALA A 256 -0.87 -7.52 -12.34
CA ALA A 256 -2.17 -7.46 -11.67
C ALA A 256 -2.94 -8.80 -11.77
N LEU A 257 -2.74 -9.57 -12.84
CA LEU A 257 -3.35 -10.90 -13.00
C LEU A 257 -2.53 -11.99 -12.29
N ASP A 258 -3.16 -12.82 -11.45
CA ASP A 258 -2.51 -13.89 -10.68
C ASP A 258 -1.78 -14.92 -11.54
N SER A 259 -2.38 -15.36 -12.65
CA SER A 259 -1.77 -16.36 -13.54
C SER A 259 -0.50 -15.86 -14.25
N ASN A 260 -0.28 -14.54 -14.32
CA ASN A 260 0.92 -13.95 -14.92
C ASN A 260 2.09 -13.85 -13.93
N LYS A 261 1.82 -13.80 -12.61
CA LYS A 261 2.85 -13.59 -11.58
C LYS A 261 3.99 -14.61 -11.61
N PRO A 262 3.76 -15.93 -11.81
CA PRO A 262 4.85 -16.91 -11.89
C PRO A 262 5.77 -16.70 -13.09
N ILE A 263 5.19 -16.31 -14.23
CA ILE A 263 5.92 -16.12 -15.49
C ILE A 263 6.78 -14.86 -15.41
N ILE A 264 6.21 -13.74 -14.95
CA ILE A 264 6.94 -12.47 -14.81
C ILE A 264 7.99 -12.56 -13.69
N GLY A 265 7.66 -13.20 -12.57
CA GLY A 265 8.59 -13.31 -11.44
C GLY A 265 9.85 -14.11 -11.76
N SER A 266 9.72 -15.20 -12.51
CA SER A 266 10.85 -16.08 -12.88
C SER A 266 11.63 -15.60 -14.11
N SER A 267 11.22 -14.52 -14.78
CA SER A 267 11.84 -14.09 -16.04
C SER A 267 13.01 -13.12 -15.88
N GLY A 268 13.33 -12.68 -14.66
CA GLY A 268 14.31 -11.61 -14.40
C GLY A 268 13.72 -10.20 -14.32
N ALA A 269 12.40 -10.05 -14.50
CA ALA A 269 11.72 -8.75 -14.41
C ALA A 269 11.85 -8.11 -13.02
N ILE A 270 11.90 -8.91 -11.96
CA ILE A 270 12.10 -8.42 -10.58
C ILE A 270 13.41 -7.63 -10.47
N ASN A 271 14.52 -8.16 -10.99
CA ASN A 271 15.82 -7.48 -10.96
C ASN A 271 15.77 -6.13 -11.71
N PHE A 272 15.14 -6.10 -12.88
CA PHE A 272 14.94 -4.85 -13.61
C PHE A 272 14.12 -3.82 -12.82
N LEU A 273 12.97 -4.23 -12.28
CA LEU A 273 12.10 -3.35 -11.49
C LEU A 273 12.81 -2.81 -10.24
N VAL A 274 13.62 -3.62 -9.57
CA VAL A 274 14.44 -3.19 -8.43
C VAL A 274 15.46 -2.14 -8.86
N LYS A 275 16.18 -2.36 -9.98
CA LYS A 275 17.12 -1.37 -10.52
C LYS A 275 16.44 -0.06 -10.88
N THR A 276 15.26 -0.10 -11.51
CA THR A 276 14.48 1.11 -11.82
C THR A 276 14.07 1.85 -10.56
N LEU A 277 13.59 1.13 -9.53
CA LEU A 277 13.19 1.72 -8.26
C LEU A 277 14.36 2.38 -7.52
N GLN A 278 15.53 1.75 -7.57
CA GLN A 278 16.78 2.19 -6.95
C GLN A 278 17.51 3.26 -7.76
N ASN A 279 17.14 3.51 -9.02
CA ASN A 279 17.81 4.53 -9.80
C ASN A 279 17.50 5.90 -9.18
N LEU A 280 18.55 6.54 -8.66
CA LEU A 280 18.49 7.83 -7.97
C LEU A 280 18.87 8.99 -8.88
N ASP A 281 19.22 8.71 -10.14
CA ASP A 281 19.51 9.76 -11.10
C ASP A 281 18.24 10.59 -11.35
N GLU A 282 18.38 11.92 -11.29
CA GLU A 282 17.32 12.93 -11.48
C GLU A 282 16.58 12.83 -12.83
N THR A 283 16.99 11.91 -13.69
CA THR A 283 16.44 11.64 -15.03
C THR A 283 15.32 10.60 -15.03
N SER A 284 15.15 9.81 -13.97
CA SER A 284 14.06 8.83 -13.89
C SER A 284 12.75 9.47 -13.42
N SER A 285 11.65 9.26 -14.15
CA SER A 285 10.34 9.79 -13.74
C SER A 285 9.91 9.23 -12.39
N SER A 286 9.44 10.11 -11.48
CA SER A 286 8.84 9.71 -10.20
C SER A 286 7.76 8.64 -10.37
N GLN A 287 6.99 8.75 -11.46
CA GLN A 287 5.93 7.80 -11.79
C GLN A 287 6.47 6.39 -12.06
N ALA A 288 7.61 6.27 -12.75
CA ALA A 288 8.19 4.98 -13.08
C ALA A 288 8.68 4.23 -11.82
N ARG A 289 9.20 4.97 -10.84
CA ARG A 289 9.61 4.41 -9.54
C ARG A 289 8.40 3.93 -8.75
N GLU A 290 7.33 4.71 -8.72
CA GLU A 290 6.06 4.28 -8.12
C GLU A 290 5.48 3.04 -8.81
N ASP A 291 5.44 3.03 -10.14
CA ASP A 291 4.90 1.91 -10.91
C ASP A 291 5.74 0.65 -10.71
N ALA A 292 7.07 0.79 -10.62
CA ALA A 292 7.95 -0.32 -10.27
C ALA A 292 7.65 -0.86 -8.87
N LEU A 293 7.46 0.01 -7.88
CA LEU A 293 7.09 -0.41 -6.52
C LEU A 293 5.72 -1.12 -6.49
N ARG A 294 4.75 -0.63 -7.26
CA ARG A 294 3.42 -1.23 -7.40
C ARG A 294 3.50 -2.60 -8.09
N ALA A 295 4.34 -2.75 -9.11
CA ALA A 295 4.57 -4.02 -9.79
C ALA A 295 5.26 -5.04 -8.86
N LEU A 296 6.28 -4.62 -8.10
CA LEU A 296 6.95 -5.46 -7.10
C LEU A 296 5.98 -5.92 -6.00
N TYR A 297 5.06 -5.05 -5.58
CA TYR A 297 3.97 -5.44 -4.69
C TYR A 297 3.12 -6.56 -5.30
N ASN A 298 2.60 -6.40 -6.52
CA ASN A 298 1.81 -7.43 -7.19
C ASN A 298 2.57 -8.76 -7.30
N LEU A 299 3.85 -8.72 -7.69
CA LEU A 299 4.67 -9.91 -7.86
C LEU A 299 4.98 -10.60 -6.52
N SER A 300 5.13 -9.84 -5.43
CA SER A 300 5.41 -10.37 -4.09
C SER A 300 4.25 -11.16 -3.48
N ILE A 301 3.02 -10.95 -3.94
CA ILE A 301 1.83 -11.70 -3.48
C ILE A 301 1.99 -13.20 -3.78
N TYR A 302 2.61 -13.55 -4.92
CA TYR A 302 2.89 -14.94 -5.26
C TYR A 302 4.16 -15.42 -4.55
N GLN A 303 4.00 -16.18 -3.45
CA GLN A 303 5.09 -16.56 -2.54
C GLN A 303 6.35 -17.14 -3.21
N PRO A 304 6.28 -18.00 -4.24
CA PRO A 304 7.49 -18.50 -4.90
C PRO A 304 8.38 -17.39 -5.50
N ASN A 305 7.80 -16.24 -5.86
CA ASN A 305 8.57 -15.10 -6.35
C ASN A 305 9.45 -14.45 -5.27
N VAL A 306 9.19 -14.71 -3.99
CA VAL A 306 10.04 -14.20 -2.91
C VAL A 306 11.47 -14.68 -3.10
N SER A 307 11.70 -15.91 -3.57
CA SER A 307 13.05 -16.41 -3.85
C SER A 307 13.84 -15.49 -4.80
N PHE A 308 13.22 -15.06 -5.91
CA PHE A 308 13.83 -14.11 -6.85
C PHE A 308 13.99 -12.70 -6.27
N ILE A 309 13.11 -12.28 -5.35
CA ILE A 309 13.28 -11.01 -4.62
C ILE A 309 14.53 -11.05 -3.73
N LEU A 310 14.78 -12.19 -3.07
CA LEU A 310 15.94 -12.35 -2.16
C LEU A 310 17.29 -12.33 -2.88
N GLU A 311 17.32 -12.55 -4.20
CA GLU A 311 18.52 -12.42 -5.03
C GLU A 311 18.87 -10.95 -5.34
N THR A 312 18.05 -9.99 -4.87
CA THR A 312 18.23 -8.55 -5.08
C THR A 312 18.41 -7.79 -3.76
N ASP A 313 18.89 -6.55 -3.82
CA ASP A 313 19.02 -5.67 -2.66
C ASP A 313 17.70 -4.98 -2.24
N LEU A 314 16.54 -5.48 -2.70
CA LEU A 314 15.25 -4.85 -2.49
C LEU A 314 14.92 -4.68 -0.99
N ILE A 315 15.13 -5.70 -0.15
CA ILE A 315 14.76 -5.63 1.28
C ILE A 315 15.54 -4.51 1.99
N THR A 316 16.84 -4.43 1.76
CA THR A 316 17.70 -3.37 2.33
C THR A 316 17.26 -2.00 1.84
N PHE A 317 16.98 -1.86 0.54
CA PHE A 317 16.48 -0.61 -0.03
C PHE A 317 15.13 -0.19 0.57
N LEU A 318 14.18 -1.11 0.69
CA LEU A 318 12.85 -0.86 1.24
C LEU A 318 12.94 -0.36 2.70
N LEU A 319 13.72 -1.04 3.54
CA LEU A 319 13.90 -0.65 4.95
C LEU A 319 14.58 0.71 5.08
N ASN A 320 15.53 1.04 4.21
CA ASN A 320 16.20 2.35 4.19
C ASN A 320 15.30 3.49 3.68
N THR A 321 14.30 3.16 2.88
CA THR A 321 13.34 4.11 2.28
C THR A 321 12.13 4.37 3.18
N LEU A 322 11.86 3.50 4.18
CA LEU A 322 10.80 3.75 5.18
C LEU A 322 11.00 5.10 5.88
N GLY A 323 9.93 5.89 5.92
CA GLY A 323 9.90 7.26 6.45
C GLY A 323 9.37 8.28 5.45
N ASP A 324 9.35 7.93 4.16
CA ASP A 324 8.62 8.65 3.12
C ASP A 324 7.13 8.25 3.16
N MET A 325 6.25 9.20 3.50
CA MET A 325 4.85 8.91 3.75
C MET A 325 4.09 8.41 2.52
N GLU A 326 4.51 8.79 1.30
CA GLU A 326 3.81 8.46 0.07
C GLU A 326 3.95 6.96 -0.27
N VAL A 327 5.10 6.37 0.05
CA VAL A 327 5.44 5.00 -0.32
C VAL A 327 5.52 4.02 0.86
N SER A 328 5.62 4.51 2.10
CA SER A 328 5.87 3.66 3.28
C SER A 328 4.81 2.57 3.48
N GLU A 329 3.53 2.87 3.26
CA GLU A 329 2.47 1.86 3.40
C GLU A 329 2.63 0.73 2.37
N ARG A 330 3.00 1.07 1.13
CA ARG A 330 3.26 0.10 0.06
C ARG A 330 4.49 -0.75 0.38
N ILE A 331 5.56 -0.11 0.86
CA ILE A 331 6.78 -0.80 1.28
C ILE A 331 6.47 -1.84 2.35
N LEU A 332 5.69 -1.47 3.37
CA LEU A 332 5.28 -2.39 4.44
C LEU A 332 4.39 -3.52 3.93
N ALA A 333 3.58 -3.29 2.89
CA ALA A 333 2.79 -4.34 2.26
C ALA A 333 3.68 -5.36 1.54
N ILE A 334 4.73 -4.92 0.83
CA ILE A 334 5.73 -5.82 0.22
C ILE A 334 6.46 -6.63 1.30
N LEU A 335 6.93 -5.96 2.37
CA LEU A 335 7.59 -6.64 3.49
C LEU A 335 6.67 -7.63 4.20
N SER A 336 5.36 -7.36 4.26
CA SER A 336 4.34 -8.28 4.80
C SER A 336 4.21 -9.56 3.96
N ASN A 337 4.34 -9.47 2.64
CA ASN A 337 4.34 -10.65 1.78
C ASN A 337 5.64 -11.45 1.92
N ILE A 338 6.79 -10.76 2.01
CA ILE A 338 8.11 -11.39 2.18
C ILE A 338 8.20 -12.13 3.52
N VAL A 339 7.73 -11.52 4.62
CA VAL A 339 7.82 -12.09 5.98
C VAL A 339 6.94 -13.33 6.18
N ALA A 340 5.98 -13.58 5.28
CA ALA A 340 5.18 -14.80 5.29
C ALA A 340 6.03 -16.05 4.97
N VAL A 341 7.12 -15.89 4.21
CA VAL A 341 8.03 -16.97 3.80
C VAL A 341 9.22 -17.09 4.79
N PRO A 342 9.65 -18.30 5.19
CA PRO A 342 10.76 -18.48 6.14
C PRO A 342 12.08 -17.84 5.70
N GLU A 343 12.43 -17.96 4.43
CA GLU A 343 13.63 -17.37 3.83
C GLU A 343 13.54 -15.84 3.86
N GLY A 344 12.35 -15.29 3.58
CA GLY A 344 12.07 -13.85 3.68
C GLY A 344 12.21 -13.30 5.10
N ARG A 345 11.76 -14.05 6.11
CA ARG A 345 12.01 -13.67 7.52
C ARG A 345 13.49 -13.57 7.85
N LYS A 346 14.26 -14.60 7.49
CA LYS A 346 15.72 -14.61 7.71
C LYS A 346 16.40 -13.43 7.02
N ALA A 347 15.99 -13.13 5.79
CA ALA A 347 16.53 -12.00 5.04
C ALA A 347 16.22 -10.66 5.72
N ILE A 348 14.98 -10.44 6.18
CA ILE A 348 14.62 -9.24 6.95
C ILE A 348 15.42 -9.15 8.26
N SER A 349 15.52 -10.24 9.03
CA SER A 349 16.30 -10.27 10.28
C SER A 349 17.79 -10.00 10.08
N SER A 350 18.34 -10.35 8.91
CA SER A 350 19.77 -10.15 8.62
C SER A 350 20.13 -8.68 8.39
N VAL A 351 19.15 -7.81 8.10
CA VAL A 351 19.36 -6.38 7.97
C VAL A 351 19.43 -5.76 9.36
N GLY A 352 20.61 -5.25 9.74
CA GLY A 352 20.91 -4.83 11.12
C GLY A 352 19.93 -3.82 11.73
N ASP A 353 19.42 -2.87 10.94
CA ASP A 353 18.48 -1.84 11.41
C ASP A 353 16.99 -2.21 11.20
N ALA A 354 16.67 -3.45 10.80
CA ALA A 354 15.30 -3.84 10.47
C ALA A 354 14.32 -3.67 11.65
N PHE A 355 14.64 -4.21 12.82
CA PHE A 355 13.75 -4.12 13.99
C PHE A 355 13.63 -2.68 14.52
N PRO A 356 14.72 -1.90 14.71
CA PRO A 356 14.60 -0.49 15.08
C PRO A 356 13.70 0.32 14.14
N VAL A 357 13.82 0.12 12.82
CA VAL A 357 12.99 0.80 11.83
C VAL A 357 11.51 0.37 11.95
N LEU A 358 11.23 -0.92 12.05
CA LEU A 358 9.85 -1.42 12.17
C LEU A 358 9.20 -1.01 13.50
N VAL A 359 9.97 -0.97 14.60
CA VAL A 359 9.49 -0.48 15.91
C VAL A 359 9.20 1.01 15.85
N ASP A 360 10.01 1.80 15.15
CA ASP A 360 9.72 3.22 14.93
C ASP A 360 8.38 3.45 14.22
N VAL A 361 8.07 2.64 13.19
CA VAL A 361 6.78 2.69 12.48
C VAL A 361 5.58 2.45 13.42
N LEU A 362 5.73 1.65 14.47
CA LEU A 362 4.66 1.45 15.46
C LEU A 362 4.27 2.76 16.17
N ASN A 363 5.18 3.74 16.23
CA ASN A 363 4.93 5.02 16.88
C ASN A 363 4.30 6.06 15.94
N TRP A 364 4.00 5.71 14.69
CA TRP A 364 3.42 6.60 13.68
C TRP A 364 1.91 6.76 13.88
N THR A 365 1.54 7.54 14.89
CA THR A 365 0.13 7.70 15.33
C THR A 365 -0.84 8.31 14.32
N ASP A 366 -0.31 8.90 13.25
CA ASP A 366 -1.01 9.55 12.15
C ASP A 366 -1.12 8.64 10.91
N SER A 367 -0.52 7.44 10.93
CA SER A 367 -0.59 6.46 9.84
C SER A 367 -0.98 5.07 10.39
N PRO A 368 -2.27 4.85 10.73
CA PRO A 368 -2.73 3.58 11.28
C PRO A 368 -2.50 2.39 10.32
N GLY A 369 -2.61 2.59 9.01
CA GLY A 369 -2.34 1.56 7.99
C GLY A 369 -0.89 1.06 8.03
N CYS A 370 0.08 1.97 8.25
CA CYS A 370 1.48 1.59 8.45
C CYS A 370 1.68 0.85 9.77
N GLN A 371 1.09 1.33 10.87
CA GLN A 371 1.17 0.66 12.17
C GLN A 371 0.66 -0.78 12.08
N GLU A 372 -0.47 -1.02 11.42
CA GLU A 372 -1.06 -2.35 11.28
C GLU A 372 -0.16 -3.33 10.52
N LYS A 373 0.47 -2.87 9.43
CA LYS A 373 1.38 -3.68 8.60
C LYS A 373 2.71 -3.95 9.31
N ALA A 374 3.30 -2.93 9.94
CA ALA A 374 4.51 -3.11 10.75
C ALA A 374 4.27 -4.08 11.92
N THR A 375 3.13 -3.95 12.59
CA THR A 375 2.75 -4.88 13.68
C THR A 375 2.55 -6.30 13.15
N TYR A 376 1.99 -6.48 11.96
CA TYR A 376 1.88 -7.81 11.33
C TYR A 376 3.24 -8.45 11.06
N ILE A 377 4.18 -7.69 10.47
CA ILE A 377 5.55 -8.13 10.21
C ILE A 377 6.19 -8.58 11.53
N LEU A 378 6.18 -7.72 12.55
CA LEU A 378 6.78 -8.01 13.86
C LEU A 378 6.10 -9.20 14.56
N MET A 379 4.79 -9.38 14.40
CA MET A 379 4.07 -10.53 14.94
C MET A 379 4.52 -11.85 14.32
N LEU A 380 4.68 -11.91 13.00
CA LEU A 380 5.17 -13.13 12.33
C LEU A 380 6.62 -13.45 12.73
N MET A 381 7.46 -12.43 12.80
CA MET A 381 8.84 -12.55 13.25
C MET A 381 8.89 -13.05 14.70
N ALA A 382 8.12 -12.46 15.62
CA ALA A 382 8.09 -12.89 17.02
C ALA A 382 7.54 -14.31 17.17
N HIS A 383 6.53 -14.70 16.40
CA HIS A 383 5.96 -16.05 16.52
C HIS A 383 6.90 -17.14 15.98
N LYS A 384 7.71 -16.86 14.95
CA LYS A 384 8.47 -17.90 14.22
C LYS A 384 10.00 -17.80 14.38
N GLY A 385 10.53 -16.69 14.89
CA GLY A 385 11.96 -16.45 15.11
C GLY A 385 12.28 -16.20 16.58
N TYR A 386 12.76 -17.21 17.30
CA TYR A 386 13.12 -17.07 18.72
C TYR A 386 14.30 -16.09 18.93
N GLY A 387 15.30 -16.11 18.03
CA GLY A 387 16.43 -15.19 18.09
C GLY A 387 16.04 -13.73 17.84
N ASP A 388 15.01 -13.51 17.01
CA ASP A 388 14.54 -12.16 16.68
C ASP A 388 13.89 -11.45 17.88
N ARG A 389 13.30 -12.20 18.81
CA ARG A 389 12.60 -11.65 19.99
C ARG A 389 13.52 -10.81 20.87
N GLN A 390 14.74 -11.30 21.10
CA GLN A 390 15.73 -10.59 21.91
C GLN A 390 16.14 -9.28 21.23
N VAL A 391 16.38 -9.32 19.92
CA VAL A 391 16.71 -8.12 19.13
C VAL A 391 15.56 -7.12 19.13
N MET A 392 14.30 -7.58 19.09
CA MET A 392 13.13 -6.69 19.21
C MET A 392 13.04 -6.02 20.59
N ILE A 393 13.33 -6.75 21.67
CA ILE A 393 13.35 -6.21 23.04
C ILE A 393 14.43 -5.13 23.14
N GLU A 394 15.63 -5.40 22.63
CA GLU A 394 16.73 -4.44 22.57
C GLU A 394 16.41 -3.20 21.72
N ALA A 395 15.61 -3.37 20.67
CA ALA A 395 15.07 -2.28 19.87
C ALA A 395 13.94 -1.48 20.58
N GLY A 396 13.53 -1.87 21.78
CA GLY A 396 12.52 -1.15 22.57
C GLY A 396 11.07 -1.46 22.17
N ILE A 397 10.79 -2.64 21.60
CA ILE A 397 9.45 -2.99 21.12
C ILE A 397 8.37 -2.96 22.24
N GLU A 398 8.72 -3.29 23.48
CA GLU A 398 7.75 -3.45 24.58
C GLU A 398 6.98 -2.14 24.86
N SER A 399 7.66 -0.99 24.90
CA SER A 399 7.01 0.31 25.12
C SER A 399 6.06 0.68 23.98
N SER A 400 6.49 0.48 22.73
CA SER A 400 5.67 0.79 21.55
C SER A 400 4.43 -0.11 21.49
N LEU A 401 4.53 -1.38 21.84
CA LEU A 401 3.38 -2.30 21.87
C LEU A 401 2.39 -1.97 22.99
N LEU A 402 2.87 -1.52 24.16
CA LEU A 402 1.99 -1.07 25.24
C LEU A 402 1.20 0.17 24.83
N GLU A 403 1.85 1.14 24.19
CA GLU A 403 1.16 2.31 23.62
C GLU A 403 0.14 1.88 22.55
N LEU A 404 0.54 0.99 21.65
CA LEU A 404 -0.32 0.51 20.56
C LEU A 404 -1.52 -0.30 21.06
N THR A 405 -1.39 -1.03 22.18
CA THR A 405 -2.50 -1.75 22.81
C THR A 405 -3.55 -0.79 23.38
N LEU A 406 -3.17 0.42 23.75
CA LEU A 406 -4.08 1.45 24.27
C LEU A 406 -4.66 2.35 23.17
N LEU A 407 -3.85 2.68 22.16
CA LEU A 407 -4.16 3.75 21.19
C LEU A 407 -4.19 3.33 19.73
N GLY A 408 -3.82 2.08 19.42
CA GLY A 408 -3.83 1.54 18.07
C GLY A 408 -5.24 1.23 17.57
N SER A 409 -5.37 0.88 16.29
CA SER A 409 -6.61 0.31 15.75
C SER A 409 -6.93 -1.03 16.41
N ALA A 410 -8.19 -1.49 16.33
CA ALA A 410 -8.59 -2.77 16.89
C ALA A 410 -7.71 -3.94 16.39
N LEU A 411 -7.30 -3.89 15.12
CA LEU A 411 -6.42 -4.89 14.52
C LEU A 411 -4.99 -4.79 15.08
N ALA A 412 -4.44 -3.58 15.18
CA ALA A 412 -3.13 -3.34 15.76
C ALA A 412 -3.08 -3.75 17.25
N GLN A 413 -4.11 -3.42 18.04
CA GLN A 413 -4.23 -3.79 19.45
C GLN A 413 -4.20 -5.31 19.67
N LYS A 414 -4.99 -6.06 18.87
CA LYS A 414 -5.04 -7.52 18.94
C LYS A 414 -3.69 -8.15 18.61
N ARG A 415 -3.02 -7.65 17.56
CA ARG A 415 -1.67 -8.13 17.17
C ARG A 415 -0.62 -7.75 18.21
N ALA A 416 -0.69 -6.54 18.77
CA ALA A 416 0.24 -6.07 19.80
C ALA A 416 0.16 -6.91 21.07
N SER A 417 -1.06 -7.20 21.53
CA SER A 417 -1.31 -8.09 22.67
C SER A 417 -0.70 -9.47 22.44
N ARG A 418 -0.86 -10.02 21.22
CA ARG A 418 -0.29 -11.32 20.85
C ARG A 418 1.24 -11.32 20.84
N ILE A 419 1.87 -10.23 20.40
CA ILE A 419 3.33 -10.10 20.45
C ILE A 419 3.80 -10.05 21.91
N LEU A 420 3.16 -9.24 22.76
CA LEU A 420 3.50 -9.15 24.19
C LEU A 420 3.40 -10.51 24.90
N GLU A 421 2.40 -11.32 24.57
CA GLU A 421 2.32 -12.71 25.05
C GLU A 421 3.54 -13.53 24.61
N CYS A 422 3.91 -13.46 23.34
CA CYS A 422 5.07 -14.20 22.80
C CYS A 422 6.38 -13.79 23.50
N LEU A 423 6.57 -12.50 23.78
CA LEU A 423 7.76 -11.99 24.47
C LEU A 423 7.78 -12.36 25.96
N ARG A 424 6.62 -12.49 26.62
CA ARG A 424 6.52 -12.90 28.04
C ARG A 424 6.84 -14.38 28.27
N VAL A 425 6.39 -15.27 27.38
CA VAL A 425 6.61 -16.72 27.51
C VAL A 425 8.10 -17.06 27.56
N ASP A 426 8.94 -16.33 26.81
CA ASP A 426 10.39 -16.58 26.83
C ASP A 426 11.07 -16.08 28.09
N LYS A 427 10.60 -14.99 28.73
CA LYS A 427 11.09 -14.62 30.06
C LYS A 427 10.80 -15.74 31.06
N GLY A 428 9.63 -16.37 30.99
CA GLY A 428 9.27 -17.52 31.84
C GLY A 428 10.15 -18.76 31.59
N LYS A 429 10.50 -19.03 30.34
CA LYS A 429 11.35 -20.18 29.95
C LYS A 429 12.83 -19.97 30.29
N GLN A 430 13.37 -18.78 30.05
CA GLN A 430 14.74 -18.41 30.43
C GLN A 430 14.92 -18.36 31.95
N VAL A 431 13.90 -17.94 32.72
CA VAL A 431 13.90 -18.01 34.18
C VAL A 431 13.87 -19.46 34.67
N LEU A 432 13.10 -20.36 34.03
CA LEU A 432 13.08 -21.79 34.38
C LEU A 432 14.45 -22.46 34.13
N ASP A 433 15.07 -22.18 32.99
CA ASP A 433 16.38 -22.74 32.63
C ASP A 433 17.52 -22.14 33.49
N SER A 434 17.39 -20.89 33.94
CA SER A 434 18.33 -20.25 34.88
C SER A 434 18.15 -20.69 36.34
N THR A 435 17.02 -21.31 36.69
CA THR A 435 16.73 -21.81 38.05
C THR A 435 17.11 -23.30 38.21
N GLY A 436 17.67 -23.93 37.17
CA GLY A 436 18.11 -25.33 37.18
C GLY A 436 19.32 -25.66 38.06
N SER A 437 19.90 -24.70 38.78
CA SER A 437 21.02 -24.94 39.69
C SER A 437 20.99 -24.00 40.90
N CYS A 438 20.12 -24.29 41.88
CA CYS A 438 20.49 -24.40 43.29
C CYS A 438 19.27 -24.63 44.19
N GLY A 439 19.31 -25.75 44.92
CA GLY A 439 18.96 -25.81 46.35
C GLY A 439 17.55 -25.42 46.76
N ALA A 440 16.73 -26.44 47.03
CA ALA A 440 15.55 -26.35 47.88
C ALA A 440 15.80 -25.48 49.13
N LEU A 441 15.02 -24.42 49.31
CA LEU A 441 14.74 -23.83 50.62
C LEU A 441 13.29 -23.38 50.69
N SER A 442 12.64 -23.93 51.70
CA SER A 442 11.23 -23.82 52.07
C SER A 442 10.72 -22.38 52.22
N ALA A 443 9.42 -22.21 51.98
CA ALA A 443 8.66 -21.05 52.38
C ALA A 443 8.76 -20.77 53.90
N PRO A 444 8.83 -19.50 54.35
CA PRO A 444 8.50 -19.15 55.71
C PRO A 444 7.05 -18.65 55.80
N ILE A 445 6.28 -19.34 56.63
CA ILE A 445 5.07 -18.85 57.30
C ILE A 445 5.52 -17.98 58.50
N TYR A 446 4.68 -17.01 58.87
CA TYR A 446 4.60 -16.13 60.07
C TYR A 446 4.73 -14.65 59.67
N GLY A 447 3.91 -13.71 60.16
CA GLY A 447 3.13 -13.68 61.39
C GLY A 447 3.35 -12.29 62.00
N THR A 448 2.28 -11.57 62.30
CA THR A 448 2.27 -10.21 62.85
C THR A 448 3.02 -10.08 64.18
N ARG A 449 4.00 -9.17 64.31
CA ARG A 449 4.13 -8.25 65.46
C ARG A 449 5.18 -7.16 65.27
N ASP A 450 4.87 -6.06 65.96
CA ASP A 450 5.40 -4.71 65.98
C ASP A 450 6.65 -4.52 66.87
N ASN A 451 7.58 -3.65 66.42
CA ASN A 451 8.33 -2.59 67.14
C ASN A 451 9.80 -2.45 66.72
N GLY A 452 10.17 -1.22 66.32
CA GLY A 452 11.34 -0.53 66.90
C GLY A 452 12.60 -0.34 66.06
N LEU A 453 12.73 0.88 65.51
CA LEU A 453 13.92 1.74 65.44
C LEU A 453 14.99 1.55 64.33
N ASP A 454 15.01 2.58 63.48
CA ASP A 454 16.16 3.36 62.99
C ASP A 454 16.96 2.90 61.74
N HIS A 455 16.63 3.51 60.57
CA HIS A 455 17.62 4.05 59.61
C HIS A 455 16.94 5.02 58.61
N GLY A 456 17.05 6.31 58.90
CA GLY A 456 16.32 7.41 58.24
C GLY A 456 16.94 8.01 56.96
N GLU A 457 17.54 7.22 56.06
CA GLU A 457 18.03 7.77 54.77
C GLU A 457 17.50 7.06 53.51
N SER A 458 16.97 5.84 53.61
CA SER A 458 16.44 5.11 52.43
C SER A 458 15.02 5.53 52.03
N ASP A 459 14.21 6.05 52.95
CA ASP A 459 12.80 6.40 52.70
C ASP A 459 12.63 7.71 51.91
N VAL A 460 13.63 8.61 51.97
CA VAL A 460 13.57 9.91 51.28
C VAL A 460 13.79 9.73 49.78
N LEU A 461 14.78 8.93 49.38
CA LEU A 461 15.09 8.60 47.98
C LEU A 461 13.94 7.83 47.30
N MET A 462 13.34 6.86 48.00
CA MET A 462 12.15 6.14 47.53
C MET A 462 10.94 7.07 47.36
N SER A 463 10.87 8.17 48.12
CA SER A 463 9.80 9.17 48.00
C SER A 463 9.97 10.05 46.75
N GLU A 464 11.21 10.37 46.38
CA GLU A 464 11.51 11.19 45.21
C GLU A 464 11.32 10.39 43.93
N GLU A 465 11.78 9.14 43.88
CA GLU A 465 11.53 8.23 42.77
C GLU A 465 10.03 7.95 42.60
N ARG A 466 9.27 7.72 43.69
CA ARG A 466 7.81 7.58 43.61
C ARG A 466 7.11 8.85 43.15
N LYS A 467 7.61 10.03 43.51
CA LYS A 467 7.08 11.32 43.01
C LYS A 467 7.38 11.51 41.53
N ALA A 468 8.59 11.18 41.09
CA ALA A 468 8.98 11.23 39.69
C ALA A 468 8.14 10.26 38.83
N VAL A 469 7.95 9.02 39.29
CA VAL A 469 7.08 8.04 38.63
C VAL A 469 5.63 8.54 38.56
N LYS A 470 5.09 9.12 39.64
CA LYS A 470 3.75 9.71 39.63
C LYS A 470 3.63 10.88 38.64
N GLN A 471 4.63 11.76 38.58
CA GLN A 471 4.64 12.86 37.61
C GLN A 471 4.71 12.36 36.17
N LEU A 472 5.51 11.32 35.91
CA LEU A 472 5.67 10.74 34.58
C LEU A 472 4.38 10.04 34.12
N VAL A 473 3.72 9.29 35.02
CA VAL A 473 2.40 8.71 34.78
C VAL A 473 1.38 9.80 34.49
N GLN A 474 1.37 10.89 35.26
CA GLN A 474 0.43 11.99 35.08
C GLN A 474 0.65 12.75 33.76
N GLN A 475 1.91 12.98 33.36
CA GLN A 475 2.23 13.57 32.06
C GLN A 475 1.85 12.64 30.89
N SER A 476 2.10 11.33 31.03
CA SER A 476 1.69 10.33 30.03
C SER A 476 0.17 10.31 29.87
N LEU A 477 -0.58 10.36 30.97
CA LEU A 477 -2.05 10.34 30.97
C LEU A 477 -2.63 11.64 30.37
N GLN A 478 -2.03 12.80 30.67
CA GLN A 478 -2.41 14.08 30.06
C GLN A 478 -2.09 14.14 28.56
N SER A 479 -0.95 13.60 28.13
CA SER A 479 -0.58 13.50 26.72
C SER A 479 -1.53 12.58 25.97
N ASN A 480 -1.83 11.41 26.54
CA ASN A 480 -2.85 10.49 26.03
C ASN A 480 -4.22 11.16 25.88
N MET A 481 -4.68 11.86 26.90
CA MET A 481 -5.99 12.52 26.88
C MET A 481 -6.05 13.63 25.82
N LYS A 482 -4.99 14.45 25.67
CA LYS A 482 -4.90 15.45 24.60
C LYS A 482 -4.93 14.82 23.20
N ARG A 483 -4.30 13.64 23.02
CA ARG A 483 -4.29 12.90 21.76
C ARG A 483 -5.67 12.30 21.44
N ILE A 484 -6.38 11.78 22.44
CA ILE A 484 -7.76 11.28 22.30
C ILE A 484 -8.70 12.41 21.86
N VAL A 485 -8.63 13.58 22.50
CA VAL A 485 -9.46 14.75 22.16
C VAL A 485 -9.22 15.22 20.73
N LYS A 486 -7.95 15.26 20.28
CA LYS A 486 -7.61 15.61 18.89
C LYS A 486 -8.20 14.64 17.86
N ARG A 487 -8.25 13.34 18.17
CA ARG A 487 -8.78 12.31 17.27
C ARG A 487 -10.31 12.28 17.20
N ALA A 488 -10.98 12.73 18.27
CA ALA A 488 -12.44 12.78 18.33
C ALA A 488 -13.05 14.00 17.60
N ASN A 489 -12.25 14.87 16.95
CA ASN A 489 -12.70 16.15 16.37
C ASN A 489 -13.50 17.03 17.36
N LEU A 490 -13.19 16.90 18.65
CA LEU A 490 -13.79 17.74 19.68
C LEU A 490 -13.12 19.13 19.66
N PRO A 491 -13.88 20.24 19.85
CA PRO A 491 -13.31 21.59 19.86
C PRO A 491 -12.18 21.73 20.90
N GLN A 492 -11.10 22.43 20.55
CA GLN A 492 -9.91 22.62 21.40
C GLN A 492 -10.20 23.32 22.75
N ASP A 493 -11.40 23.86 22.94
CA ASP A 493 -11.85 24.53 24.17
C ASP A 493 -12.55 23.61 25.18
N PHE A 494 -12.48 22.28 25.01
CA PHE A 494 -12.86 21.34 26.07
C PHE A 494 -11.80 21.33 27.17
N VAL A 495 -11.78 22.38 27.99
CA VAL A 495 -11.02 22.44 29.23
C VAL A 495 -11.56 21.34 30.15
N PRO A 496 -10.75 20.38 30.63
CA PRO A 496 -11.21 19.42 31.62
C PRO A 496 -11.61 20.18 32.88
N SER A 497 -12.90 20.27 33.17
CA SER A 497 -13.36 20.89 34.41
C SER A 497 -12.80 20.12 35.61
N GLU A 498 -12.60 20.82 36.72
CA GLU A 498 -12.06 20.29 37.98
C GLU A 498 -12.77 19.00 38.46
N HIS A 499 -13.97 18.72 37.96
CA HIS A 499 -14.73 17.50 38.20
C HIS A 499 -14.09 16.21 37.65
N PHE A 500 -13.24 16.28 36.63
CA PHE A 500 -12.53 15.09 36.11
C PHE A 500 -11.26 14.74 36.90
N LYS A 501 -10.64 15.72 37.58
CA LYS A 501 -9.49 15.44 38.47
C LYS A 501 -9.91 14.56 39.64
N SER A 502 -11.11 14.75 40.20
CA SER A 502 -11.58 13.96 41.34
C SER A 502 -11.80 12.48 41.01
N LEU A 503 -12.22 12.15 39.78
CA LEU A 503 -12.38 10.77 39.30
C LEU A 503 -11.04 10.05 39.13
N SER A 504 -9.96 10.78 38.83
CA SER A 504 -8.61 10.20 38.72
C SER A 504 -7.93 9.99 40.08
N MET A 505 -8.38 10.67 41.15
CA MET A 505 -7.85 10.48 42.50
C MET A 505 -8.56 9.38 43.29
N SER A 506 -9.76 8.95 42.87
CA SER A 506 -10.55 7.93 43.58
C SER A 506 -10.33 6.50 43.07
N SER A 507 -9.58 6.29 41.98
CA SER A 507 -9.25 4.95 41.47
C SER A 507 -8.12 4.32 42.29
N THR A 508 -8.44 3.93 43.52
CA THR A 508 -7.61 3.00 44.29
C THR A 508 -7.80 1.61 43.72
N SER A 509 -6.68 0.97 43.39
CA SER A 509 -6.61 -0.41 42.92
C SER A 509 -7.33 -1.34 43.89
N LYS A 510 -8.55 -1.76 43.54
CA LYS A 510 -9.14 -2.99 44.04
C LYS A 510 -9.23 -3.96 42.88
N SER A 511 -8.41 -4.99 42.98
CA SER A 511 -8.51 -6.26 42.27
C SER A 511 -9.97 -6.65 42.01
N LEU A 512 -10.31 -6.87 40.74
CA LEU A 512 -11.47 -7.68 40.37
C LEU A 512 -11.21 -9.12 40.86
N PRO A 513 -12.14 -9.75 41.59
CA PRO A 513 -12.06 -11.17 41.87
C PRO A 513 -12.42 -11.95 40.60
N PHE A 514 -11.50 -12.84 40.20
CA PHE A 514 -11.54 -13.94 39.21
C PHE A 514 -12.41 -13.79 37.96
#